data_AF-A0A5D4GNQ8-F1
#
_entry.id   AF-A0A5D4GNQ8-F1
#
_cell.length_a   1.000
_cell.length_b   1.000
_cell.length_c   1.000
_cell.angle_alpha   90.00
_cell.angle_beta   90.00
_cell.angle_gamma   90.00
#
_symmetry.space_group_name_H-M   'P 1'
#
loop_
_entity.id
_entity.type
_entity.pdbx_description
1 polymer ?
#
loop_
_entity_poly.entity_id
_entity_poly.type
_entity_poly.pdbx_seq_one_letter_code
_entity_poly.pdbx_strand_id
1 'polypeptide(L)'
;MPDTIATRAEMREETAEAVCEIAICLAQAIHELDPTAHRRMNFTAGKAYNRLLGENRELAADILYRFGRALMDQNLFPERDDPASDD
;
A
#
# COMPACT_ATOMS: atom_id res chain seq x y z
N MET A 1 3.05 -36.13 0.87
CA MET A 1 2.12 -34.99 0.89
C MET A 1 1.84 -34.65 -0.57
N PRO A 2 0.59 -34.46 -1.02
CA PRO A 2 0.38 -34.10 -2.41
C PRO A 2 0.90 -32.67 -2.61
N ASP A 3 1.86 -32.50 -3.51
CA ASP A 3 2.30 -31.19 -3.99
C ASP A 3 1.15 -30.58 -4.79
N THR A 4 0.34 -29.76 -4.12
CA THR A 4 -0.74 -29.01 -4.77
C THR A 4 -0.09 -27.92 -5.62
N ILE A 5 -0.03 -28.13 -6.93
CA ILE A 5 0.47 -27.12 -7.86
C ILE A 5 -0.48 -25.92 -7.80
N ALA A 6 0.02 -24.77 -7.36
CA ALA A 6 -0.73 -23.54 -7.32
C ALA A 6 -1.23 -23.16 -8.72
N THR A 7 -2.49 -22.76 -8.81
CA THR A 7 -3.10 -22.28 -10.04
C THR A 7 -2.47 -20.95 -10.46
N ARG A 8 -2.59 -20.61 -11.75
CA ARG A 8 -2.11 -19.33 -12.28
C ARG A 8 -2.76 -18.11 -11.61
N ALA A 9 -3.99 -18.25 -11.11
CA ALA A 9 -4.69 -17.21 -10.39
C ALA A 9 -4.07 -16.98 -9.01
N GLU A 10 -3.82 -18.06 -8.26
CA GLU A 10 -3.17 -18.00 -6.95
C GLU A 10 -1.77 -17.38 -7.03
N MET A 11 -0.95 -17.80 -8.00
CA MET A 11 0.38 -17.20 -8.19
C MET A 11 0.34 -15.69 -8.52
N ARG A 12 -0.69 -15.24 -9.25
CA ARG A 12 -0.88 -13.82 -9.57
C ARG A 12 -1.29 -13.02 -8.34
N GLU A 13 -2.16 -13.59 -7.52
CA GLU A 13 -2.59 -12.99 -6.26
C GLU A 13 -1.41 -12.87 -5.29
N GLU A 14 -0.66 -13.95 -5.09
CA GLU A 14 0.56 -13.95 -4.26
C GLU A 14 1.58 -12.92 -4.75
N THR A 15 1.74 -12.78 -6.08
CA THR A 15 2.61 -11.74 -6.65
C THR A 15 2.06 -10.33 -6.36
N ALA A 16 0.76 -10.12 -6.45
CA ALA A 16 0.12 -8.84 -6.18
C ALA A 16 0.26 -8.44 -4.71
N GLU A 17 0.07 -9.40 -3.80
CA GLU A 17 0.32 -9.23 -2.36
C GLU A 17 1.78 -8.87 -2.10
N ALA A 18 2.74 -9.63 -2.63
CA ALA A 18 4.16 -9.36 -2.46
C ALA A 18 4.57 -7.96 -2.97
N VAL A 19 4.03 -7.53 -4.11
CA VAL A 19 4.27 -6.17 -4.63
C VAL A 19 3.68 -5.10 -3.72
N CYS A 20 2.48 -5.33 -3.19
CA CYS A 20 1.83 -4.40 -2.26
C CYS A 20 2.64 -4.27 -0.96
N GLU A 21 3.08 -5.39 -0.38
CA GLU A 21 3.91 -5.43 0.83
C GLU A 21 5.24 -4.70 0.63
N ILE A 22 5.93 -4.93 -0.49
CA ILE A 22 7.17 -4.20 -0.83
C ILE A 22 6.90 -2.69 -0.89
N ALA A 23 5.79 -2.27 -1.50
CA ALA A 23 5.44 -0.85 -1.57
C ALA A 23 5.15 -0.25 -0.19
N ILE A 24 4.51 -1.01 0.72
CA ILE A 24 4.27 -0.59 2.10
C ILE A 24 5.59 -0.42 2.86
N CYS A 25 6.51 -1.39 2.78
CA CYS A 25 7.83 -1.27 3.41
C CYS A 25 8.59 -0.02 2.95
N LEU A 26 8.58 0.26 1.64
CA LEU A 26 9.20 1.47 1.10
C LEU A 26 8.52 2.74 1.60
N ALA A 27 7.19 2.76 1.67
CA ALA A 27 6.45 3.91 2.19
C ALA A 27 6.77 4.18 3.67
N GLN A 28 6.92 3.13 4.48
CA GLN A 28 7.31 3.28 5.90
C GLN A 28 8.72 3.87 6.03
N ALA A 29 9.69 3.38 5.26
CA ALA A 29 11.04 3.95 5.25
C ALA A 29 11.06 5.42 4.82
N ILE A 30 10.19 5.81 3.88
CA ILE A 30 10.03 7.22 3.48
C ILE A 30 9.35 8.03 4.59
N HIS A 31 8.35 7.48 5.29
CA HIS A 31 7.65 8.13 6.39
C HIS A 31 8.57 8.49 7.55
N GLU A 32 9.55 7.64 7.85
CA GLU A 32 10.58 7.92 8.87
C GLU A 32 11.39 9.19 8.54
N LEU A 33 11.59 9.48 7.25
CA LEU A 33 12.29 10.66 6.77
C LEU A 33 11.36 11.87 6.60
N ASP A 34 10.11 11.64 6.22
CA ASP A 34 9.07 12.65 6.01
C ASP A 34 7.70 12.11 6.47
N PRO A 35 7.27 12.46 7.71
CA PRO A 35 6.00 11.99 8.29
C PRO A 35 4.75 12.42 7.53
N THR A 36 4.86 13.28 6.52
CA THR A 36 3.73 13.71 5.69
C THR A 36 3.65 12.96 4.36
N ALA A 37 4.68 12.15 4.04
CA ALA A 37 4.80 11.47 2.77
C ALA A 37 3.65 10.50 2.50
N HIS A 38 3.22 9.73 3.51
CA HIS A 38 2.14 8.75 3.35
C HIS A 38 0.83 9.39 2.83
N ARG A 39 0.48 10.60 3.29
CA ARG A 39 -0.70 11.35 2.79
C ARG A 39 -0.58 11.73 1.33
N ARG A 40 0.58 12.22 0.89
CA ARG A 40 0.83 12.56 -0.53
C ARG A 40 0.86 11.31 -1.41
N MET A 41 1.41 10.22 -0.91
CA MET A 41 1.42 8.93 -1.58
C MET A 41 -0.01 8.38 -1.71
N ASN A 42 -0.85 8.50 -0.68
CA ASN A 42 -2.25 8.05 -0.70
C ASN A 42 -3.05 8.79 -1.77
N PHE A 43 -2.93 10.11 -1.83
CA PHE A 43 -3.57 10.91 -2.87
C PHE A 43 -3.13 10.52 -4.29
N THR A 44 -1.83 10.26 -4.46
CA THR A 44 -1.27 9.83 -5.76
C THR A 44 -1.73 8.42 -6.12
N ALA A 45 -1.80 7.50 -5.15
CA ALA A 45 -2.34 6.16 -5.31
C ALA A 45 -3.81 6.20 -5.75
N GLY A 46 -4.63 7.08 -5.17
CA GLY A 46 -6.03 7.29 -5.57
C GLY A 46 -6.18 7.77 -7.03
N LYS A 47 -5.31 8.68 -7.49
CA LYS A 47 -5.29 9.09 -8.91
C LYS A 47 -4.91 7.94 -9.84
N ALA A 48 -3.87 7.18 -9.47
CA ALA A 48 -3.42 6.03 -10.25
C ALA A 48 -4.50 4.93 -10.30
N TYR A 49 -5.17 4.66 -9.18
CA TYR A 49 -6.31 3.75 -9.08
C TYR A 49 -7.40 4.10 -10.10
N ASN A 50 -7.91 5.33 -10.07
CA ASN A 50 -8.99 5.76 -10.97
C ASN A 50 -8.59 5.67 -12.45
N ARG A 51 -7.34 6.02 -12.77
CA ARG A 51 -6.80 5.90 -14.12
C ARG A 51 -6.76 4.44 -14.58
N LEU A 52 -6.22 3.54 -13.75
CA LEU A 52 -6.10 2.11 -14.06
C LEU A 52 -7.47 1.44 -14.19
N LEU A 53 -8.44 1.84 -13.37
CA LEU A 53 -9.82 1.37 -13.47
C LEU A 53 -10.44 1.80 -14.80
N GLY A 54 -10.25 3.06 -15.22
CA GLY A 54 -10.70 3.56 -16.52
C GLY A 54 -10.02 2.87 -17.72
N GLU A 55 -8.84 2.29 -17.52
CA GLU A 55 -8.10 1.50 -18.52
C GLU A 55 -8.46 0.00 -18.49
N ASN A 56 -9.45 -0.43 -17.68
CA ASN A 56 -9.81 -1.84 -17.44
C ASN A 56 -8.64 -2.70 -16.92
N ARG A 57 -7.73 -2.11 -16.13
CA ARG A 57 -6.59 -2.81 -15.51
C ARG A 57 -6.90 -3.16 -14.06
N GLU A 58 -7.89 -4.02 -13.85
CA GLU A 58 -8.50 -4.30 -12.54
C GLU A 58 -7.48 -4.73 -11.48
N LEU A 59 -6.62 -5.71 -11.77
CA LEU A 59 -5.62 -6.19 -10.80
C LEU A 59 -4.64 -5.07 -10.38
N ALA A 60 -4.23 -4.23 -11.33
CA ALA A 60 -3.33 -3.13 -11.02
C ALA A 60 -4.05 -2.05 -10.18
N ALA A 61 -5.31 -1.75 -10.50
CA ALA A 61 -6.12 -0.86 -9.69
C ALA A 61 -6.28 -1.42 -8.26
N ASP A 62 -6.57 -2.71 -8.11
CA ASP A 62 -6.72 -3.34 -6.81
C ASP A 62 -5.44 -3.25 -5.94
N ILE A 63 -4.26 -3.49 -6.52
CA ILE A 63 -2.97 -3.28 -5.83
C ILE A 63 -2.85 -1.83 -5.32
N LEU A 64 -3.20 -0.84 -6.15
CA LEU A 64 -3.15 0.57 -5.76
C LEU A 64 -4.18 0.92 -4.69
N TYR A 65 -5.35 0.28 -4.71
CA TYR A 65 -6.37 0.43 -3.68
C TYR A 65 -5.90 -0.12 -2.33
N ARG A 66 -5.35 -1.34 -2.30
CA ARG A 66 -4.78 -1.97 -1.10
C ARG A 66 -3.65 -1.11 -0.52
N PHE A 67 -2.73 -0.67 -1.37
CA PHE A 67 -1.64 0.22 -0.96
C PHE A 67 -2.17 1.54 -0.40
N GLY A 68 -3.11 2.19 -1.10
CA GLY A 68 -3.73 3.43 -0.65
C GLY A 68 -4.39 3.28 0.73
N ARG A 69 -5.08 2.17 0.97
CA ARG A 69 -5.69 1.86 2.27
C ARG A 69 -4.64 1.69 3.37
N ALA A 70 -3.56 0.97 3.10
CA ALA A 70 -2.48 0.77 4.07
C ALA A 70 -1.81 2.10 4.49
N LEU A 71 -1.68 3.07 3.59
CA LEU A 71 -1.14 4.41 3.89
C LEU A 71 -1.98 5.23 4.88
N MET A 72 -3.21 4.80 5.17
CA MET A 72 -4.11 5.42 6.14
C MET A 72 -4.13 4.68 7.49
N ASP A 73 -3.38 3.57 7.62
CA ASP A 73 -3.27 2.81 8.85
C ASP A 73 -2.31 3.51 9.83
N GLN A 74 -2.85 3.96 10.97
CA GLN A 74 -2.08 4.67 12.01
C GLN A 74 -1.05 3.78 12.70
N ASN A 75 -1.20 2.45 12.66
CA ASN A 75 -0.18 1.54 13.18
C ASN A 75 1.04 1.46 12.26
N LEU A 76 0.82 1.60 10.94
CA LEU A 76 1.88 1.58 9.94
C LEU A 76 2.52 2.96 9.75
N PHE A 77 1.70 4.01 9.86
CA PHE A 77 2.07 5.42 9.64
C PHE A 77 1.58 6.29 10.80
N PRO A 78 2.23 6.21 11.98
CA PRO A 78 1.84 7.04 13.11
C PRO A 78 2.11 8.50 12.77
N GLU A 79 1.12 9.35 13.01
CA GLU A 79 1.33 10.79 13.07
C GLU A 79 2.11 11.05 14.37
N ARG A 80 3.26 11.74 14.28
CA ARG A 80 3.97 12.15 15.50
C ARG A 80 3.02 13.07 16.26
N ASP A 81 2.45 12.58 17.36
CA ASP A 81 1.78 13.44 18.32
C ASP A 81 2.75 14.58 18.68
N ASP A 82 2.20 15.79 18.66
CA ASP A 82 2.87 17.02 19.10
C ASP A 82 3.66 16.73 20.38
N PRO A 83 4.88 17.31 20.54
CA PRO A 83 5.68 17.09 21.73
C PRO A 83 4.80 17.29 22.95
N ALA A 84 4.75 16.24 23.79
CA ALA A 84 4.01 16.23 25.04
C ALA A 84 4.16 17.60 25.70
N SER A 85 3.03 18.22 25.99
CA SER A 85 3.02 19.39 26.86
C SER A 85 3.60 18.91 28.18
N ASP A 86 4.88 19.21 28.42
CA ASP A 86 5.52 19.04 29.72
C ASP A 86 4.76 19.95 30.70
N ASP A 87 3.93 19.34 31.54
CA ASP A 87 3.33 19.92 32.74
C ASP A 87 4.24 19.70 33.96
#